data_AF-A0A8T5FKD8-F1
#
_entry.id   AF-A0A8T5FKD8-F1
#
_cell.length_a   1.000
_cell.length_b   1.000
_cell.length_c   1.000
_cell.angle_alpha   90.00
_cell.angle_beta   90.00
_cell.angle_gamma   90.00
#
_symmetry.space_group_name_H-M   'P 1'
#
loop_
_entity.id
_entity.type
_entity.pdbx_description
1 polymer ?
#
loop_
_entity_poly.entity_id
_entity_poly.type
_entity_poly.pdbx_seq_one_letter_code
_entity_poly.pdbx_strand_id
1 'polypeptide(L)'
;MVKKKVLQLKPFIESVLPAKFDDIIEYDEIWSFVGSKLNRVWIWIALCRRTKQVIAYHFGDRDKKSFLEFYQKVPIDYANCLSRSDGLHVYKILTKYGHKMCKRKNGTTSQVEAFNTILRQRLARLVRKTCAFSKNFEMHEGILRWFIQDYNENIYQSN
;
A
#
# COMPACT_ATOMS: atom_id res chain seq x y z
N MET A 1 -21.90 10.58 -0.27
CA MET A 1 -21.04 10.72 -1.48
C MET A 1 -20.03 9.58 -1.63
N VAL A 2 -19.18 9.30 -0.63
CA VAL A 2 -18.18 8.21 -0.69
C VAL A 2 -18.79 6.82 -0.91
N LYS A 3 -19.84 6.44 -0.16
CA LYS A 3 -20.49 5.11 -0.31
C LYS A 3 -20.93 4.82 -1.75
N LYS A 4 -21.53 5.79 -2.45
CA LYS A 4 -21.99 5.62 -3.84
C LYS A 4 -20.83 5.45 -4.82
N LYS A 5 -19.71 6.16 -4.62
CA LYS A 5 -18.50 6.00 -5.43
C LYS A 5 -17.80 4.66 -5.16
N VAL A 6 -17.68 4.23 -3.91
CA VAL A 6 -17.05 2.95 -3.54
C VAL A 6 -17.78 1.75 -4.15
N LEU A 7 -19.12 1.81 -4.20
CA LEU A 7 -19.95 0.76 -4.81
C LEU A 7 -19.83 0.69 -6.34
N GLN A 8 -19.33 1.76 -6.98
CA GLN A 8 -19.15 1.84 -8.44
C GLN A 8 -17.69 1.65 -8.87
N LEU A 9 -16.80 1.31 -7.93
CA LEU A 9 -15.39 1.10 -8.22
C LEU A 9 -15.21 -0.17 -9.04
N LYS A 10 -14.46 -0.04 -10.14
CA LYS A 10 -13.95 -1.18 -10.89
C LYS A 10 -13.14 -2.13 -9.99
N PRO A 11 -12.97 -3.39 -10.40
CA PRO A 11 -11.99 -4.28 -9.79
C PRO A 11 -10.63 -3.59 -9.64
N PHE A 12 -9.99 -3.76 -8.48
CA PHE A 12 -8.72 -3.08 -8.17
C PHE A 12 -7.64 -3.34 -9.23
N ILE A 13 -7.58 -4.56 -9.73
CA ILE A 13 -6.61 -5.00 -10.73
C ILE A 13 -6.68 -4.21 -12.03
N GLU A 14 -7.87 -3.70 -12.42
CA GLU A 14 -8.03 -2.90 -13.64
C GLU A 14 -7.36 -1.53 -13.54
N SER A 15 -7.10 -1.05 -12.32
CA SER A 15 -6.34 0.20 -12.12
C SER A 15 -4.84 -0.01 -12.27
N VAL A 16 -4.34 -1.24 -12.36
CA VAL A 16 -2.91 -1.57 -12.32
C VAL A 16 -2.42 -1.96 -13.71
N LEU A 17 -1.32 -1.37 -14.16
CA LEU A 17 -0.67 -1.79 -15.40
C LEU A 17 -0.02 -3.18 -15.30
N PRO A 18 0.19 -3.87 -16.42
CA PRO A 18 0.92 -5.13 -16.42
C PRO A 18 2.36 -4.96 -15.92
N ALA A 19 2.83 -5.98 -15.21
CA ALA A 19 4.20 -6.07 -14.74
C ALA A 19 5.18 -6.22 -15.91
N LYS A 20 6.39 -5.69 -15.73
CA LYS A 20 7.55 -5.99 -16.58
C LYS A 20 8.57 -6.77 -15.76
N PHE A 21 9.33 -7.64 -16.42
CA PHE A 21 10.29 -8.53 -15.76
C PHE A 21 11.33 -7.79 -14.90
N ASP A 22 11.74 -6.60 -15.31
CA ASP A 22 12.72 -5.74 -14.63
C ASP A 22 12.10 -4.80 -13.59
N ASP A 23 10.81 -4.92 -13.31
CA ASP A 23 10.16 -4.12 -12.29
C ASP A 23 10.74 -4.40 -10.90
N ILE A 24 10.71 -3.36 -10.08
CA ILE A 24 11.08 -3.43 -8.67
C ILE A 24 9.88 -3.04 -7.83
N ILE A 25 9.50 -3.93 -6.91
CA ILE A 25 8.39 -3.71 -5.98
C ILE A 25 8.93 -3.22 -4.64
N GLU A 26 8.36 -2.13 -4.15
CA GLU A 26 8.61 -1.61 -2.81
C GLU A 26 7.45 -2.00 -1.89
N TYR A 27 7.79 -2.67 -0.80
CA TYR A 27 6.87 -2.97 0.29
C TYR A 27 7.14 -2.03 1.47
N ASP A 28 6.08 -1.47 2.02
CA ASP A 28 6.12 -0.68 3.26
C ASP A 28 4.79 -0.83 4.01
N GLU A 29 4.79 -0.39 5.25
CA GLU A 29 3.62 -0.38 6.09
C GLU A 29 3.41 0.99 6.74
N ILE A 30 2.14 1.38 6.81
CA ILE A 30 1.71 2.53 7.60
C ILE A 30 0.66 2.08 8.60
N TRP A 31 0.35 2.94 9.57
CA TRP A 31 -0.71 2.67 10.51
C TRP A 31 -1.58 3.90 10.70
N SER A 32 -2.83 3.64 11.04
CA SER A 32 -3.87 4.64 11.33
C SER A 32 -4.70 4.16 12.54
N PHE A 33 -5.76 4.91 12.85
CA PHE A 33 -6.74 4.55 13.87
C PHE A 33 -8.13 4.42 13.26
N VAL A 34 -8.96 3.51 13.79
CA VAL A 34 -10.36 3.31 13.38
C VAL A 34 -11.27 3.17 14.59
N GLY A 35 -12.32 3.98 14.68
CA GLY A 35 -13.31 3.98 15.76
C GLY A 35 -12.79 4.60 17.05
N SER A 36 -11.59 4.24 17.49
CA SER A 36 -10.94 4.81 18.66
C SER A 36 -9.41 4.83 18.50
N LYS A 37 -8.72 5.58 19.38
CA LYS A 37 -7.25 5.62 19.42
C LYS A 37 -6.61 4.30 19.89
N LEU A 38 -7.38 3.44 20.55
CA LEU A 38 -6.92 2.13 20.99
C LEU A 38 -6.90 1.13 19.84
N ASN A 39 -7.76 1.33 18.85
CA ASN A 39 -7.86 0.46 17.70
C ASN A 39 -6.96 0.96 16.56
N ARG A 40 -5.71 0.51 16.62
CA ARG A 40 -4.69 0.76 15.60
C ARG A 40 -4.80 -0.27 14.50
N VAL A 41 -4.77 0.18 13.26
CA VAL A 41 -4.82 -0.70 12.09
C VAL A 41 -3.58 -0.47 11.25
N TRP A 42 -2.91 -1.55 10.83
CA TRP A 42 -1.80 -1.48 9.90
C TRP A 42 -2.30 -1.64 8.47
N ILE A 43 -1.66 -0.91 7.57
CA ILE A 43 -1.94 -0.91 6.15
C ILE A 43 -0.64 -1.28 5.45
N TRP A 44 -0.62 -2.48 4.89
CA TRP A 44 0.45 -3.00 4.07
C TRP A 44 0.28 -2.49 2.65
N ILE A 45 1.35 -2.03 2.02
CA ILE A 45 1.34 -1.44 0.68
C ILE A 45 2.43 -2.09 -0.17
N ALA A 46 2.07 -2.49 -1.39
CA ALA A 46 3.00 -2.88 -2.44
C ALA A 46 2.93 -1.84 -3.56
N LEU A 47 4.07 -1.25 -3.92
CA LEU A 47 4.16 -0.23 -4.95
C LEU A 47 5.20 -0.62 -6.00
N CYS A 48 4.83 -0.52 -7.28
CA CYS A 48 5.78 -0.74 -8.38
C CYS A 48 6.54 0.56 -8.66
N ARG A 49 7.89 0.53 -8.64
CA ARG A 49 8.72 1.73 -8.86
C ARG A 49 8.51 2.37 -10.22
N ARG A 50 8.42 1.56 -11.27
CA ARG A 50 8.33 2.04 -12.66
C ARG A 50 7.02 2.76 -12.90
N THR A 51 5.90 2.14 -12.53
CA THR A 51 4.56 2.69 -12.76
C THR A 51 4.15 3.69 -11.68
N LYS A 52 4.84 3.69 -10.54
CA LYS A 52 4.45 4.39 -9.30
C LYS A 52 3.08 3.97 -8.76
N GLN A 53 2.51 2.88 -9.27
CA GLN A 53 1.19 2.42 -8.88
C GLN A 53 1.26 1.51 -7.66
N VAL A 54 0.26 1.61 -6.80
CA VAL A 54 0.03 0.62 -5.76
C VAL A 54 -0.59 -0.60 -6.41
N ILE A 55 0.10 -1.74 -6.32
CA ILE A 55 -0.29 -3.00 -6.96
C ILE A 55 -1.06 -3.93 -6.02
N ALA A 56 -0.94 -3.71 -4.70
CA ALA A 56 -1.71 -4.39 -3.67
C ALA A 56 -1.69 -3.59 -2.38
N TYR A 57 -2.74 -3.76 -1.57
CA TYR A 57 -2.80 -3.26 -0.20
C TYR A 57 -3.60 -4.22 0.69
N HIS A 58 -3.37 -4.17 2.00
CA HIS A 58 -4.10 -4.99 2.97
C HIS A 58 -4.17 -4.31 4.33
N PHE A 59 -5.33 -4.38 4.98
CA PHE A 59 -5.52 -3.95 6.36
C PHE A 59 -5.35 -5.15 7.29
N GLY A 60 -4.49 -5.04 8.29
CA GLY A 60 -4.26 -6.10 9.27
C GLY A 60 -3.37 -5.65 10.41
N ASP A 61 -2.73 -6.62 11.06
CA ASP A 61 -1.72 -6.39 12.09
C ASP A 61 -0.31 -6.31 11.48
N ARG A 62 0.68 -5.87 12.27
CA ARG A 62 2.09 -5.84 11.86
C ARG A 62 2.78 -7.16 12.15
N ASP A 63 2.19 -8.25 11.69
CA ASP A 63 2.64 -9.61 11.97
C ASP A 63 2.83 -10.45 10.70
N LYS A 64 3.33 -11.68 10.89
CA LYS A 64 3.58 -12.60 9.77
C LYS A 64 2.28 -13.04 9.08
N LYS A 65 1.20 -13.23 9.84
CA LYS A 65 -0.07 -13.71 9.31
C LYS A 65 -0.65 -12.68 8.33
N SER A 66 -0.77 -11.44 8.76
CA SER A 66 -1.29 -10.34 7.93
C SER A 66 -0.40 -10.09 6.72
N PHE A 67 0.92 -10.24 6.86
CA PHE A 67 1.84 -10.16 5.73
C PHE A 67 1.59 -11.26 4.67
N LEU A 68 1.28 -12.49 5.07
CA LEU A 68 0.97 -13.56 4.12
C LEU A 68 -0.36 -13.31 3.39
N GLU A 69 -1.38 -12.86 4.11
CA GLU A 69 -2.68 -12.47 3.53
C GLU A 69 -2.54 -11.27 2.59
N PHE A 70 -1.65 -10.32 2.91
CA PHE A 70 -1.26 -9.23 2.03
C PHE A 70 -0.55 -9.74 0.78
N TYR A 71 0.44 -10.61 0.92
CA TYR A 71 1.24 -11.10 -0.19
C TYR A 71 0.41 -11.91 -1.20
N GLN A 72 -0.61 -12.63 -0.73
CA GLN A 72 -1.57 -13.33 -1.61
C GLN A 72 -2.37 -12.38 -2.52
N LYS A 73 -2.50 -11.10 -2.15
CA LYS A 73 -3.15 -10.08 -2.98
C LYS A 73 -2.23 -9.47 -4.03
N VAL A 74 -0.93 -9.72 -3.95
CA VAL A 74 0.04 -9.24 -4.95
C VAL A 74 -0.13 -10.05 -6.24
N PRO A 75 -0.33 -9.41 -7.40
CA PRO A 75 -0.45 -10.14 -8.67
C PRO A 75 0.79 -10.99 -8.93
N ILE A 76 0.59 -12.20 -9.45
CA ILE A 76 1.66 -13.20 -9.60
C ILE A 76 2.83 -12.70 -10.46
N ASP A 77 2.56 -11.93 -11.50
CA ASP A 77 3.59 -11.37 -12.38
C ASP A 77 4.50 -10.39 -11.63
N TYR A 78 3.93 -9.61 -10.71
CA TYR A 78 4.68 -8.73 -9.83
C TYR A 78 5.38 -9.48 -8.68
N ALA A 79 4.81 -10.59 -8.20
CA ALA A 79 5.44 -11.42 -7.17
C ALA A 79 6.75 -12.07 -7.64
N ASN A 80 6.92 -12.25 -8.96
CA ASN A 80 8.14 -12.76 -9.58
C ASN A 80 9.21 -11.68 -9.81
N CYS A 81 8.87 -10.41 -9.61
CA CYS A 81 9.79 -9.29 -9.78
C CYS A 81 10.71 -9.11 -8.57
N LEU A 82 11.81 -8.38 -8.75
CA LEU A 82 12.68 -8.01 -7.63
C LEU A 82 11.91 -7.13 -6.63
N SER A 83 12.23 -7.25 -5.35
CA SER A 83 11.57 -6.43 -4.33
C SER A 83 12.50 -5.82 -3.30
N ARG A 84 12.02 -4.75 -2.66
CA ARG A 84 12.71 -3.95 -1.65
C ARG A 84 11.74 -3.64 -0.52
N SER A 85 12.23 -3.61 0.71
CA SER A 85 11.47 -3.14 1.87
C SER A 85 12.42 -2.57 2.90
N ASP A 86 11.83 -2.06 3.97
CA ASP A 86 12.56 -1.71 5.18
C ASP A 86 13.05 -2.96 5.96
N GLY A 87 13.57 -2.72 7.16
CA GLY A 87 14.17 -3.73 8.03
C GLY A 87 13.20 -4.67 8.76
N LEU A 88 11.89 -4.65 8.49
CA LEU A 88 10.93 -5.48 9.23
C LEU A 88 11.19 -6.98 8.99
N HIS A 89 11.19 -7.76 10.08
CA HIS A 89 11.60 -9.17 10.05
C HIS A 89 10.75 -10.05 9.13
N VAL A 90 9.47 -9.74 8.94
CA VAL A 90 8.56 -10.55 8.11
C VAL A 90 9.00 -10.62 6.64
N TYR A 91 9.64 -9.56 6.13
CA TYR A 91 10.10 -9.49 4.75
C TYR A 91 11.26 -10.44 4.44
N LYS A 92 11.94 -10.99 5.46
CA LYS A 92 12.98 -12.02 5.28
C LYS A 92 12.47 -13.26 4.53
N ILE A 93 11.17 -13.54 4.60
CA ILE A 93 10.52 -14.64 3.86
C ILE A 93 10.69 -14.45 2.34
N LEU A 94 10.79 -13.20 1.88
CA LEU A 94 10.94 -12.87 0.46
C LEU A 94 12.39 -12.94 -0.02
N THR A 95 13.40 -13.02 0.86
CA THR A 95 14.82 -12.99 0.46
C THR A 95 15.18 -14.14 -0.49
N LYS A 96 14.52 -15.30 -0.35
CA LYS A 96 14.64 -16.42 -1.28
C LYS A 96 14.15 -16.11 -2.71
N TYR A 97 13.37 -15.05 -2.89
CA TYR A 97 12.82 -14.58 -4.16
C TYR A 97 13.50 -13.28 -4.63
N GLY A 98 14.76 -13.05 -4.26
CA GLY A 98 15.53 -11.89 -4.73
C GLY A 98 15.19 -10.56 -4.04
N HIS A 99 14.45 -10.62 -2.93
CA HIS A 99 14.16 -9.46 -2.10
C HIS A 99 15.42 -8.92 -1.41
N LYS A 100 15.57 -7.60 -1.37
CA LYS A 100 16.63 -6.94 -0.59
C LYS A 100 16.01 -6.00 0.44
N MET A 101 16.27 -6.28 1.70
CA MET A 101 15.97 -5.37 2.79
C MET A 101 16.97 -4.22 2.76
N CYS A 102 16.48 -3.00 2.69
CA CYS A 102 17.31 -1.81 2.64
C CYS A 102 17.19 -1.04 3.95
N LYS A 103 18.33 -0.70 4.56
CA LYS A 103 18.34 0.20 5.71
C LYS A 103 17.92 1.59 5.23
N ARG A 104 17.11 2.30 6.03
CA ARG A 104 16.51 3.62 5.74
C ARG A 104 17.46 4.70 5.19
N LYS A 105 18.79 4.54 5.30
CA LYS A 105 19.78 5.50 4.78
C LYS A 105 20.13 5.32 3.29
N ASN A 106 19.63 4.28 2.62
CA ASN A 106 20.12 3.89 1.29
C ASN A 106 19.20 4.30 0.13
N GLY A 107 18.23 5.20 0.32
CA GLY A 107 17.41 5.80 -0.76
C GLY A 107 16.60 4.83 -1.63
N THR A 108 16.39 3.60 -1.15
CA THR A 108 15.88 2.44 -1.91
C THR A 108 14.42 2.09 -1.58
N THR A 109 13.71 2.97 -0.88
CA THR A 109 12.26 2.89 -0.63
C THR A 109 11.59 4.24 -0.90
N SER A 110 12.20 5.05 -1.77
CA SER A 110 11.83 6.45 -1.95
C SER A 110 10.44 6.65 -2.55
N GLN A 111 9.98 5.72 -3.41
CA GLN A 111 8.68 5.86 -4.06
C GLN A 111 7.53 5.51 -3.10
N VAL A 112 7.64 4.42 -2.36
CA VAL A 112 6.64 4.05 -1.36
C VAL A 112 6.59 5.04 -0.19
N GLU A 113 7.74 5.59 0.21
CA GLU A 113 7.79 6.66 1.22
C GLU A 113 7.14 7.96 0.73
N ALA A 114 7.36 8.34 -0.53
CA ALA A 114 6.70 9.48 -1.16
C ALA A 114 5.18 9.26 -1.26
N PHE A 115 4.75 8.07 -1.69
CA PHE A 115 3.34 7.69 -1.71
C PHE A 115 2.72 7.77 -0.31
N ASN A 116 3.38 7.21 0.70
CA ASN A 116 2.92 7.26 2.10
C ASN A 116 2.80 8.70 2.63
N THR A 117 3.63 9.61 2.12
CA THR A 117 3.54 11.04 2.43
C THR A 117 2.33 11.69 1.75
N ILE A 118 2.14 11.45 0.45
CA ILE A 118 0.96 11.92 -0.32
C ILE A 118 -0.32 11.42 0.35
N LEU A 119 -0.34 10.14 0.72
CA LEU A 119 -1.48 9.48 1.32
C LEU A 119 -1.86 10.15 2.65
N ARG A 120 -0.87 10.50 3.50
CA ARG A 120 -1.12 11.24 4.76
C ARG A 120 -1.54 12.69 4.55
N GLN A 121 -1.04 13.34 3.50
CA GLN A 121 -1.41 14.72 3.18
C GLN A 121 -2.84 14.82 2.65
N ARG A 122 -3.24 13.88 1.78
CA ARG A 122 -4.56 13.90 1.13
C ARG A 122 -5.67 13.23 1.94
N LEU A 123 -5.32 12.23 2.77
CA LEU A 123 -6.28 11.56 3.65
C LEU A 123 -5.99 11.90 5.11
N ALA A 124 -6.66 12.94 5.62
CA ALA A 124 -6.55 13.39 7.01
C ALA A 124 -6.76 12.25 8.04
N ARG A 125 -7.55 11.23 7.67
CA ARG A 125 -7.87 10.03 8.47
C ARG A 125 -6.70 9.07 8.68
N LEU A 126 -5.63 9.24 7.91
CA LEU A 126 -4.38 8.47 7.99
C LEU A 126 -3.27 9.26 8.69
N VAL A 127 -3.56 10.48 9.14
CA VAL A 127 -2.63 11.29 9.92
C VAL A 127 -2.50 10.66 11.31
N ARG A 128 -1.25 10.49 11.77
CA ARG A 128 -0.93 9.88 13.07
C ARG A 128 -1.43 10.68 14.28
N LYS A 129 -1.81 11.94 14.07
CA LYS A 129 -2.35 12.82 15.11
C LYS A 129 -3.81 12.46 15.38
N THR A 130 -4.15 12.41 16.65
CA THR A 130 -5.41 11.85 17.16
C THR A 130 -6.68 12.68 16.87
N CYS A 131 -6.58 13.67 15.98
CA CYS A 131 -7.64 14.63 15.67
C CYS A 131 -8.54 14.17 14.52
N ALA A 132 -8.10 13.23 13.68
CA ALA A 132 -8.88 12.75 12.54
C ALA A 132 -8.66 11.25 12.31
N PHE A 133 -9.68 10.44 12.58
CA PHE A 133 -9.69 9.00 12.31
C PHE A 133 -11.06 8.57 11.80
N SER A 134 -11.13 7.42 11.12
CA SER A 134 -12.41 6.93 10.62
C SER A 134 -13.21 6.30 11.74
N LYS A 135 -14.50 6.63 11.89
CA LYS A 135 -15.37 6.01 12.91
C LYS A 135 -15.68 4.53 12.64
N ASN A 136 -15.59 4.11 11.38
CA ASN A 136 -16.02 2.81 10.90
C ASN A 136 -14.96 2.27 9.91
N PHE A 137 -14.73 0.96 9.94
CA PHE A 137 -13.68 0.29 9.18
C PHE A 137 -14.01 0.21 7.68
N GLU A 138 -15.24 -0.15 7.31
CA GLU A 138 -15.68 -0.25 5.92
C GLU A 138 -15.53 1.10 5.19
N MET A 139 -15.81 2.19 5.88
CA MET A 139 -15.57 3.54 5.37
C MET A 139 -14.08 3.86 5.27
N HIS A 140 -13.27 3.34 6.18
CA HIS A 140 -11.83 3.54 6.15
C HIS A 140 -11.20 2.83 4.94
N GLU A 141 -11.55 1.56 4.78
CA GLU A 141 -11.13 0.73 3.66
C GLU A 141 -11.65 1.27 2.33
N GLY A 142 -12.93 1.62 2.25
CA GLY A 142 -13.53 2.17 1.04
C GLY A 142 -12.88 3.48 0.57
N ILE A 143 -12.56 4.39 1.50
CA ILE A 143 -11.87 5.65 1.16
C ILE A 143 -10.45 5.36 0.68
N LEU A 144 -9.71 4.47 1.36
CA LEU A 144 -8.36 4.11 0.94
C LEU A 144 -8.38 3.48 -0.45
N ARG A 145 -9.28 2.51 -0.69
CA ARG A 145 -9.45 1.86 -1.98
C ARG A 145 -9.73 2.87 -3.08
N TRP A 146 -10.73 3.73 -2.88
CA TRP A 146 -11.09 4.77 -3.85
C TRP A 146 -9.90 5.67 -4.17
N PHE A 147 -9.18 6.14 -3.14
CA PHE A 147 -8.03 7.01 -3.31
C PHE A 147 -6.90 6.32 -4.07
N ILE A 148 -6.61 5.05 -3.78
CA ILE A 148 -5.56 4.30 -4.46
C ILE A 148 -5.92 4.11 -5.94
N GLN A 149 -7.17 3.74 -6.25
CA GLN A 149 -7.58 3.55 -7.64
C GLN A 149 -7.53 4.86 -8.42
N ASP A 150 -8.02 5.96 -7.84
CA ASP A 150 -7.92 7.30 -8.43
C ASP A 150 -6.46 7.73 -8.62
N TYR A 151 -5.60 7.47 -7.64
CA TYR A 151 -4.16 7.74 -7.73
C TYR A 151 -3.52 6.94 -8.88
N ASN A 152 -3.79 5.63 -8.94
CA ASN A 152 -3.25 4.75 -9.98
C ASN A 152 -3.67 5.17 -11.39
N GLU A 153 -4.91 5.64 -11.57
CA GLU A 153 -5.43 6.14 -12.86
C GLU A 153 -4.83 7.51 -13.23
N ASN A 154 -4.70 8.42 -12.27
CA ASN A 154 -4.26 9.80 -12.51
C ASN A 154 -2.74 9.98 -12.66
N ILE A 155 -1.91 9.03 -12.20
CA ILE A 155 -0.45 9.07 -12.43
C ILE A 155 -0.11 9.17 -13.93
N TYR A 156 -0.92 8.57 -14.80
CA TYR A 156 -0.68 8.57 -16.24
C TYR A 156 -1.00 9.90 -16.93
N GLN A 157 -1.84 10.75 -16.35
CA GLN A 157 -2.21 12.03 -16.97
C GLN A 157 -1.18 13.15 -16.72
N SER A 158 -0.17 12.90 -15.88
CA SER A 158 0.84 13.90 -15.49
C SER A 158 2.22 13.67 -16.13
N ASN A 159 2.34 12.72 -17.06
CA ASN A 159 3.53 12.47 -17.90
C ASN A 159 3.15 12.65 -19.37
#